data_AF-A0A090T3M9-F1
#
_entry.id   AF-A0A090T3M9-F1
#
_cell.length_a   1.000
_cell.length_b   1.000
_cell.length_c   1.000
_cell.angle_alpha   90.00
_cell.angle_beta   90.00
_cell.angle_gamma   90.00
#
_symmetry.space_group_name_H-M   'P 1'
#
loop_
_entity.id
_entity.type
_entity.pdbx_description
1 polymer ?
#
loop_
_entity_poly.entity_id
_entity_poly.type
_entity_poly.pdbx_seq_one_letter_code
_entity_poly.pdbx_strand_id
1 'polypeptide(L)' 'MFVTFPDWAPLNEWAPWLFEAYGDCSKVVWQFLSLSMPQWLVVIFAGNLVALAIVVISQGAKVSSARHRGFQ' A
#
# COMPACT_ATOMS: atom_id res chain seq x y z
N MET A 1 9.43 6.45 20.29
CA MET A 1 10.37 6.70 19.18
C MET A 1 9.87 7.93 18.45
N PHE A 2 10.73 8.92 18.23
CA PHE A 2 10.37 10.13 17.49
C PHE A 2 10.70 9.93 16.01
N VAL A 3 9.87 10.49 15.11
CA VAL A 3 10.12 10.43 13.68
C VAL A 3 11.13 11.51 13.32
N THR A 4 12.29 11.11 12.80
CA THR A 4 13.31 12.04 12.29
C THR A 4 13.05 12.30 10.81
N PHE A 5 12.60 13.51 10.49
CA PHE A 5 12.43 13.98 9.11
C PHE A 5 13.69 14.72 8.64
N PRO A 6 14.08 14.61 7.35
CA PRO A 6 15.18 15.37 6.79
C PRO A 6 14.82 16.86 6.61
N ASP A 7 15.81 17.76 6.69
CA ASP A 7 15.61 19.23 6.68
C ASP A 7 14.87 19.77 5.43
N TRP A 8 14.93 19.04 4.32
CA TRP A 8 14.27 19.42 3.06
C TRP A 8 12.79 19.01 3.00
N ALA A 9 12.29 18.20 3.94
CA ALA A 9 10.90 17.78 4.02
C ALA A 9 10.44 17.55 5.48
N PRO A 10 10.29 18.62 6.29
CA PRO A 10 9.72 18.55 7.63
C PRO A 10 8.20 18.30 7.57
N LEU A 11 7.82 17.06 7.30
CA LEU A 11 6.44 16.64 7.07
C LEU A 11 5.55 16.79 8.31
N ASN A 12 6.14 16.83 9.52
CA ASN A 12 5.40 17.10 10.76
C ASN A 12 4.84 18.54 10.79
N GLU A 13 5.60 19.53 10.27
CA GLU A 13 5.17 20.94 10.28
C GLU A 13 4.12 21.21 9.21
N TRP A 14 4.18 20.50 8.07
CA TRP A 14 3.29 20.75 6.94
C TRP A 14 1.91 20.12 7.13
N ALA A 15 1.84 18.95 7.78
CA ALA A 15 0.58 18.28 8.09
C ALA A 15 0.65 17.59 9.46
N PRO A 16 0.65 18.36 10.56
CA PRO A 16 0.75 17.83 11.92
C PRO A 16 -0.39 16.86 12.24
N TRP A 17 -1.59 17.10 11.73
CA TRP A 17 -2.75 16.22 11.94
C TRP A 17 -2.58 14.79 11.39
N LEU A 18 -1.62 14.56 10.48
CA LEU A 18 -1.39 13.25 9.86
C LEU A 18 -0.06 12.61 10.32
N PHE A 19 0.97 13.41 10.55
CA PHE A 19 2.34 12.94 10.80
C PHE A 19 2.79 13.08 12.26
N GLU A 20 1.99 13.70 13.12
CA GLU A 20 2.32 13.86 14.53
C GLU A 20 1.96 12.58 15.30
N ALA A 21 2.99 11.78 15.59
CA ALA A 21 2.84 10.49 16.26
C ALA A 21 2.57 10.65 17.76
N TYR A 22 1.32 10.94 18.15
CA TYR A 22 0.88 11.04 19.55
C TYR A 22 0.74 9.69 20.29
N GLY A 23 0.98 8.54 19.63
CA GLY A 23 0.55 7.24 20.13
C GLY A 23 1.67 6.25 20.46
N ASP A 24 1.64 5.66 21.67
CA ASP A 24 2.39 4.44 21.99
C ASP A 24 2.17 3.36 20.91
N CYS A 25 3.24 2.96 20.20
CA CYS A 25 3.18 1.93 19.14
C CYS A 25 2.73 0.53 19.61
N SER A 26 2.55 0.32 20.92
CA SER A 26 2.31 -1.00 21.51
C SER A 26 0.85 -1.29 21.85
N LYS A 27 -0.08 -0.34 21.65
CA LYS A 27 -1.50 -0.54 21.96
C LYS A 27 -2.26 -0.99 20.72
N VAL A 28 -2.80 -2.21 20.78
CA VAL A 28 -3.74 -2.70 19.77
C VAL A 28 -5.07 -1.99 19.99
N VAL A 29 -5.26 -0.86 19.32
CA VAL A 29 -6.44 0.01 19.50
C VAL A 29 -7.70 -0.57 18.86
N TRP A 30 -7.54 -1.48 17.89
CA TRP A 30 -8.64 -2.06 17.14
C TRP A 30 -8.34 -3.51 16.78
N GLN A 31 -9.26 -4.38 17.17
CA GLN A 31 -9.28 -5.80 16.85
C GLN A 31 -10.64 -6.12 16.25
N PHE A 32 -10.66 -6.64 15.03
CA PHE A 32 -11.87 -7.08 14.37
C PHE A 32 -11.69 -8.52 13.93
N LEU A 33 -12.62 -9.38 14.34
CA LEU A 33 -12.58 -10.81 14.05
C LEU A 33 -11.28 -11.48 14.55
N SER A 34 -10.77 -11.08 15.73
CA SER A 34 -9.46 -11.46 16.31
C SER A 34 -8.20 -10.99 15.57
N LEU A 35 -8.34 -10.28 14.45
CA LEU A 35 -7.21 -9.68 13.72
C LEU A 35 -7.02 -8.21 14.11
N SER A 36 -5.76 -7.80 14.30
CA SER A 36 -5.41 -6.41 14.60
C SER A 36 -5.41 -5.53 13.34
N MET A 37 -5.55 -4.20 13.51
CA MET A 37 -5.41 -3.22 12.42
C MET A 37 -4.19 -3.48 11.50
N PRO A 38 -2.98 -3.72 12.04
CA PRO A 38 -1.81 -4.06 11.21
C PRO A 38 -2.00 -5.34 10.40
N GLN A 39 -2.65 -6.37 10.94
CA GLN A 39 -2.88 -7.63 10.23
C GLN A 39 -3.90 -7.47 9.08
N TRP A 40 -4.93 -6.65 9.26
CA TRP A 40 -5.89 -6.35 8.19
C TRP A 40 -5.26 -5.57 7.02
N LEU A 41 -4.33 -4.65 7.30
CA LEU A 41 -3.58 -3.97 6.24
C LEU A 41 -2.80 -4.97 5.37
N VAL A 42 -2.17 -5.98 5.98
CA VAL A 42 -1.45 -7.02 5.23
C VAL A 42 -2.38 -7.75 4.26
N VAL A 43 -3.59 -8.12 4.69
CA VAL A 43 -4.58 -8.80 3.83
C VAL A 43 -4.96 -7.93 2.63
N ILE A 44 -5.24 -6.64 2.86
CA ILE A 44 -5.63 -5.71 1.80
C ILE A 44 -4.49 -5.51 0.80
N PHE A 45 -3.26 -5.28 1.28
CA PHE A 45 -2.10 -5.11 0.41
C PHE A 45 -1.81 -6.37 -0.43
N ALA A 46 -1.90 -7.55 0.18
CA ALA A 46 -1.73 -8.81 -0.54
C ALA A 46 -2.80 -8.99 -1.63
N GLY A 47 -4.07 -8.69 -1.33
CA GLY A 47 -5.16 -8.74 -2.31
C GLY A 47 -4.93 -7.79 -3.50
N ASN A 48 -4.47 -6.57 -3.24
CA ASN A 48 -4.15 -5.60 -4.30
C ASN A 48 -2.98 -6.08 -5.18
N LEU A 49 -1.93 -6.67 -4.59
CA LEU A 49 -0.80 -7.24 -5.34
C LEU A 49 -1.25 -8.39 -6.25
N VAL A 50 -2.13 -9.27 -5.77
CA VAL A 50 -2.70 -10.36 -6.58
C VAL A 50 -3.53 -9.79 -7.73
N ALA A 51 -4.39 -8.80 -7.47
CA ALA A 51 -5.17 -8.15 -8.51
C ALA A 51 -4.27 -7.49 -9.57
N LEU A 52 -3.23 -6.76 -9.15
CA LEU A 52 -2.24 -6.18 -10.05
C LEU A 52 -1.52 -7.25 -10.87
N ALA A 53 -1.09 -8.36 -10.26
CA ALA A 53 -0.45 -9.46 -10.96
C ALA A 53 -1.36 -10.06 -12.03
N ILE A 54 -2.64 -10.27 -11.71
CA ILE A 54 -3.65 -10.76 -12.67
C ILE A 54 -3.79 -9.76 -13.83
N VAL A 55 -3.90 -8.47 -13.55
CA VAL A 55 -3.99 -7.43 -14.60
C VAL A 55 -2.75 -7.46 -15.48
N VAL A 56 -1.55 -7.45 -14.91
CA VAL A 56 -0.28 -7.48 -15.65
C VAL A 56 -0.18 -8.72 -16.54
N ILE A 57 -0.50 -9.90 -16.01
CA ILE A 57 -0.52 -11.16 -16.79
C ILE A 57 -1.55 -11.07 -17.93
N SER A 58 -2.74 -10.53 -17.65
CA SER A 58 -3.81 -10.38 -18.65
C SER A 58 -3.43 -9.41 -19.77
N GLN A 59 -2.64 -8.36 -19.46
CA GLN A 59 -2.12 -7.42 -20.45
C GLN A 59 -0.97 -8.04 -21.25
N GLY A 60 -0.10 -8.85 -20.64
CA GLY A 60 0.91 -9.62 -21.37
C GLY A 60 0.29 -10.57 -22.41
N ALA A 61 -0.83 -11.23 -22.06
CA ALA A 61 -1.59 -12.08 -22.97
C ALA A 61 -2.29 -11.29 -24.10
N LYS A 62 -2.87 -10.12 -23.78
CA LYS A 62 -3.48 -9.23 -24.79
C LYS A 62 -2.45 -8.56 -25.71
N VAL A 63 -1.31 -8.12 -25.18
CA VAL A 63 -0.20 -7.54 -25.95
C VAL A 63 0.39 -8.55 -26.92
N SER A 64 0.54 -9.82 -26.51
CA SER A 64 0.96 -10.90 -27.41
C SER A 64 -0.06 -11.14 -28.54
N SER A 65 -1.36 -11.08 -28.24
CA SER A 65 -2.42 -11.24 -29.24
C SER A 65 -2.59 -10.02 -30.16
N ALA A 66 -2.32 -8.80 -29.68
CA ALA A 66 -2.28 -7.58 -30.48
C ALA A 66 -1.02 -7.50 -31.36
N ARG A 67 0.10 -8.11 -30.92
CA ARG A 67 1.32 -8.24 -31.74
C ARG A 67 1.10 -9.12 -32.97
N HIS A 68 0.27 -10.15 -32.88
CA HIS A 68 0.01 -11.05 -34.00
C HIS A 68 -1.05 -10.53 -35.00
N ARG A 69 -1.81 -9.48 -34.64
CA ARG A 69 -2.86 -8.88 -35.50
C ARG A 69 -2.45 -7.59 -36.20
N GLY A 70 -1.27 -7.05 -35.91
CA GLY A 70 -0.69 -5.85 -36.55
C GLY A 70 0.36 -6.16 -37.62
N PHE A 71 0.45 -7.41 -38.07
CA PHE A 71 1.30 -7.85 -39.18
C PHE A 71 0.45 -8.49 -40.29
N GLN A 72 -0.66 -7.83 -40.63
CA GLN A 72 -1.34 -7.92 -41.93
C GLN A 72 -1.95 -6.55 -42.23
#